data_AF-A0A2J6X4V0-F1
#
_entry.id   AF-A0A2J6X4V0-F1
#
_cell.length_a   1.000
_cell.length_b   1.000
_cell.length_c   1.000
_cell.angle_alpha   90.00
_cell.angle_beta   90.00
_cell.angle_gamma   90.00
#
_symmetry.space_group_name_H-M   'P 1'
#
loop_
_entity.id
_entity.type
_entity.pdbx_description
1 polymer ?
#
loop_
_entity_poly.entity_id
_entity_poly.type
_entity_poly.pdbx_seq_one_letter_code
_entity_poly.pdbx_strand_id
1 'polypeptide(L)'
;MKKLLTISILSAFLMVASLAMAGVPDFTMYGFPNVVASIIIQPDQNAVLTLGNASINIPSGAFGNVPVKFELLTATPTSWQKYVPSNQKVLYAFAFKVTDLTTGALIGKFSKPVIFYFSSSQITSQAQYLDTTPSFEVSKNPIPPKIEIVGQIGTLSHPIAGAPVGWLVTVPE
;
A
#
# COMPACT_ATOMS: atom_id res chain seq x y z
N MET A 1 61.18 39.64 18.48
CA MET A 1 59.94 39.75 17.68
C MET A 1 58.94 38.72 18.18
N LYS A 2 57.94 39.11 19.00
CA LYS A 2 56.92 38.20 19.53
C LYS A 2 55.66 38.35 18.67
N LYS A 3 55.27 37.29 17.95
CA LYS A 3 54.07 37.28 17.10
C LYS A 3 52.84 36.93 17.96
N LEU A 4 51.81 37.76 17.87
CA LEU A 4 50.47 37.51 18.42
C LEU A 4 49.81 36.33 17.69
N LEU A 5 49.08 35.49 18.44
CA LEU A 5 48.08 34.58 17.89
C LEU A 5 46.69 35.10 18.26
N THR A 6 45.91 35.49 17.26
CA THR A 6 44.50 35.85 17.39
C THR A 6 43.67 34.59 17.16
N ILE A 7 42.88 34.18 18.15
CA ILE A 7 41.95 33.05 18.04
C ILE A 7 40.58 33.62 17.64
N SER A 8 40.15 33.34 16.41
CA SER A 8 38.78 33.60 15.95
C SER A 8 37.88 32.44 16.36
N ILE A 9 36.89 32.70 17.21
CA ILE A 9 35.85 31.73 17.59
C ILE A 9 34.78 31.76 16.51
N LEU A 10 34.73 30.70 15.70
CA LEU A 10 33.68 30.49 14.70
C LEU A 10 32.48 29.81 15.37
N SER A 11 31.43 30.57 15.68
CA SER A 11 30.17 30.02 16.20
C SER A 11 29.42 29.26 15.11
N ALA A 12 29.32 27.94 15.25
CA ALA A 12 28.54 27.08 14.38
C ALA A 12 27.05 27.14 14.77
N PHE A 13 26.23 27.66 13.85
CA PHE A 13 24.78 27.67 13.93
C PHE A 13 24.27 26.24 13.64
N LEU A 14 23.81 25.50 14.66
CA LEU A 14 23.13 24.21 14.45
C LEU A 14 21.73 24.48 13.89
N MET A 15 21.57 24.37 12.57
CA MET A 15 20.25 24.15 11.98
C MET A 15 19.84 22.70 12.23
N VAL A 16 18.94 22.48 13.18
CA VAL A 16 18.24 21.20 13.32
C VAL A 16 17.22 21.13 12.19
N ALA A 17 17.56 20.44 11.10
CA ALA A 17 16.60 20.12 10.05
C ALA A 17 15.55 19.16 10.63
N SER A 18 14.32 19.65 10.87
CA SER A 18 13.20 18.77 11.16
C SER A 18 12.89 17.97 9.89
N LEU A 19 13.21 16.69 9.89
CA LEU A 19 12.71 15.77 8.89
C LEU A 19 11.19 15.68 9.09
N ALA A 20 10.43 16.42 8.27
CA ALA A 20 8.99 16.24 8.18
C ALA A 20 8.75 14.79 7.73
N MET A 21 8.24 13.95 8.62
CA MET A 21 7.75 12.64 8.21
C MET A 21 6.64 12.87 7.19
N ALA A 22 6.87 12.47 5.94
CA ALA A 22 5.83 12.50 4.92
C ALA A 22 4.61 11.74 5.43
N GLY A 23 3.44 12.40 5.42
CA GLY A 23 2.19 11.78 5.84
C GLY A 23 1.84 10.58 4.96
N VAL A 24 1.03 9.67 5.50
CA VAL A 24 0.47 8.55 4.73
C VAL A 24 -0.37 9.12 3.59
N PRO A 25 -0.12 8.75 2.33
CA PRO A 25 -0.84 9.32 1.19
C PRO A 25 -2.31 8.87 1.18
N ASP A 26 -3.20 9.78 0.81
CA ASP A 26 -4.59 9.43 0.47
C ASP A 26 -4.68 9.05 -1.02
N PHE A 27 -4.69 7.75 -1.32
CA PHE A 27 -4.69 7.23 -2.68
C PHE A 27 -5.93 7.57 -3.51
N THR A 28 -6.98 8.14 -2.91
CA THR A 28 -8.09 8.74 -3.68
C THR A 28 -7.63 9.89 -4.57
N MET A 29 -6.52 10.54 -4.22
CA MET A 29 -5.87 11.59 -5.03
C MET A 29 -4.77 11.07 -5.96
N TYR A 30 -4.41 9.78 -5.85
CA TYR A 30 -3.23 9.19 -6.52
C TYR A 30 -3.58 7.93 -7.31
N GLY A 31 -4.60 8.04 -8.17
CA GLY A 31 -4.91 7.00 -9.15
C GLY A 31 -5.86 5.90 -8.67
N PHE A 32 -6.38 5.95 -7.44
CA PHE A 32 -7.40 5.02 -6.92
C PHE A 32 -8.62 5.77 -6.37
N PRO A 33 -9.39 6.48 -7.22
CA PRO A 33 -10.40 7.43 -6.77
C PRO A 33 -11.66 6.78 -6.18
N ASN A 34 -11.91 5.49 -6.44
CA ASN A 34 -13.19 4.87 -6.12
C ASN A 34 -13.13 4.12 -4.79
N VAL A 35 -13.86 4.59 -3.78
CA VAL A 35 -14.15 3.79 -2.58
C VAL A 35 -15.24 2.77 -2.94
N VAL A 36 -14.88 1.49 -2.97
CA VAL A 36 -15.80 0.42 -3.40
C VAL A 36 -16.28 -0.46 -2.26
N ALA A 37 -15.61 -0.42 -1.11
CA ALA A 37 -16.08 -1.01 0.13
C ALA A 37 -15.54 -0.22 1.32
N SER A 38 -16.32 -0.15 2.40
CA SER A 38 -15.95 0.50 3.65
C SER A 38 -16.51 -0.29 4.83
N ILE A 39 -15.72 -0.45 5.88
CA ILE A 39 -16.14 -1.10 7.13
C ILE A 39 -15.49 -0.40 8.32
N ILE A 40 -16.21 -0.33 9.43
CA ILE A 40 -15.63 0.05 10.73
C ILE A 40 -15.20 -1.23 11.43
N ILE A 41 -13.95 -1.27 11.88
CA ILE A 41 -13.34 -2.44 12.52
C ILE A 41 -12.91 -2.03 13.94
N GLN A 42 -13.43 -2.74 14.93
CA GLN A 42 -12.97 -2.61 16.31
C GLN A 42 -11.66 -3.39 16.52
N PRO A 43 -10.81 -3.00 17.49
CA PRO A 43 -9.48 -3.61 17.68
C PRO A 43 -9.46 -5.13 17.81
N ASP A 44 -10.49 -5.70 18.44
CA ASP A 44 -10.61 -7.13 18.74
C ASP A 44 -11.29 -7.94 17.62
N GLN A 45 -11.77 -7.27 16.56
CA GLN A 45 -12.55 -7.91 15.51
C GLN A 45 -11.67 -8.44 14.36
N ASN A 46 -11.96 -9.66 13.93
CA ASN A 46 -11.58 -10.12 12.59
C ASN A 46 -12.62 -9.63 11.59
N ALA A 47 -12.20 -9.32 10.37
CA ALA A 47 -13.10 -8.96 9.28
C ALA A 47 -12.66 -9.60 7.97
N VAL A 48 -13.62 -9.90 7.10
CA VAL A 48 -13.36 -10.28 5.71
C VAL A 48 -14.16 -9.35 4.81
N LEU A 49 -13.48 -8.71 3.86
CA LEU A 49 -14.12 -7.93 2.81
C LEU A 49 -13.96 -8.68 1.49
N THR A 50 -15.07 -8.97 0.82
CA THR A 50 -15.06 -9.61 -0.51
C THR A 50 -15.73 -8.68 -1.52
N LEU A 51 -15.07 -8.47 -2.65
CA LEU A 51 -15.60 -7.67 -3.75
C LEU A 51 -15.19 -8.28 -5.09
N GLY A 52 -16.17 -8.86 -5.78
CA GLY A 52 -15.93 -9.60 -7.01
C GLY A 52 -14.91 -10.71 -6.79
N ASN A 53 -13.80 -10.63 -7.51
CA ASN A 53 -12.71 -11.60 -7.47
C ASN A 53 -11.67 -11.33 -6.37
N ALA A 54 -11.80 -10.22 -5.64
CA ALA A 54 -10.89 -9.85 -4.57
C ALA A 54 -11.47 -10.18 -3.19
N SER A 55 -10.60 -10.59 -2.25
CA SER A 55 -10.94 -10.74 -0.85
C SER A 55 -9.81 -10.25 0.03
N ILE A 56 -10.13 -9.60 1.15
CA ILE A 56 -9.18 -9.10 2.14
C ILE A 56 -9.55 -9.70 3.48
N ASN A 57 -8.64 -10.49 4.05
CA ASN A 57 -8.77 -11.02 5.40
C ASN A 57 -8.01 -10.13 6.37
N ILE A 58 -8.71 -9.57 7.36
CA ILE A 58 -8.20 -8.62 8.32
C ILE A 58 -8.22 -9.29 9.70
N PRO A 59 -7.06 -9.64 10.27
CA PRO A 59 -7.02 -10.26 11.58
C PRO A 59 -7.28 -9.22 12.69
N SER A 60 -7.78 -9.71 13.81
CA SER A 60 -7.91 -8.96 15.07
C SER A 60 -6.57 -8.35 15.48
N GLY A 61 -6.60 -7.07 15.83
CA GLY A 61 -5.43 -6.26 16.17
C GLY A 61 -4.58 -5.85 14.97
N ALA A 62 -5.05 -5.97 13.72
CA ALA A 62 -4.29 -5.54 12.53
C ALA A 62 -3.87 -4.07 12.60
N PHE A 63 -4.65 -3.20 13.23
CA PHE A 63 -4.41 -1.75 13.28
C PHE A 63 -4.11 -1.23 14.70
N GLY A 64 -3.69 -2.12 15.59
CA GLY A 64 -3.43 -1.78 16.99
C GLY A 64 -4.70 -1.76 17.84
N ASN A 65 -4.75 -0.88 18.83
CA ASN A 65 -5.80 -0.82 19.86
C ASN A 65 -6.83 0.30 19.63
N VAL A 66 -6.99 0.76 18.39
CA VAL A 66 -7.94 1.83 18.02
C VAL A 66 -8.99 1.33 17.04
N PRO A 67 -10.24 1.84 17.11
CA PRO A 67 -11.23 1.59 16.06
C PRO A 67 -10.79 2.28 14.77
N VAL A 68 -10.96 1.59 13.63
CA VAL A 68 -10.60 2.15 12.32
C VAL A 68 -11.75 2.10 11.34
N LYS A 69 -11.76 3.04 10.40
CA LYS A 69 -12.49 2.90 9.14
C LYS A 69 -11.52 2.35 8.10
N PHE A 70 -11.80 1.16 7.61
CA PHE A 70 -11.05 0.52 6.52
C PHE A 70 -11.82 0.70 5.21
N GLU A 71 -11.18 1.27 4.21
CA GLU A 71 -11.73 1.51 2.89
C GLU A 71 -10.89 0.82 1.81
N LEU A 72 -11.55 0.02 0.97
CA LEU A 72 -10.95 -0.53 -0.25
C LEU A 72 -11.15 0.49 -1.39
N LEU A 73 -10.03 0.96 -1.93
CA LEU A 73 -9.99 1.85 -3.08
C LEU A 73 -9.69 1.05 -4.33
N THR A 74 -10.31 1.39 -5.46
CA THR A 74 -9.98 0.79 -6.76
C THR A 74 -9.86 1.82 -7.87
N ALA A 75 -9.21 1.39 -8.95
CA ALA A 75 -9.11 2.10 -10.21
C ALA A 75 -9.54 1.16 -11.35
N THR A 76 -9.96 1.73 -12.48
CA THR A 76 -10.15 0.94 -13.70
C THR A 76 -8.79 0.41 -14.16
N PRO A 77 -8.60 -0.90 -14.39
CA PRO A 77 -7.30 -1.46 -14.77
C PRO A 77 -6.62 -0.75 -15.96
N THR A 78 -7.41 -0.30 -16.94
CA THR A 78 -6.91 0.42 -18.11
C THR A 78 -6.26 1.76 -17.77
N SER A 79 -6.61 2.42 -16.67
CA SER A 79 -5.96 3.68 -16.25
C SER A 79 -4.50 3.47 -15.82
N TRP A 80 -4.17 2.26 -15.37
CA TRP A 80 -2.83 1.88 -14.92
C TRP A 80 -1.98 1.19 -16.00
N GLN A 81 -2.61 0.76 -17.10
CA GLN A 81 -1.96 -0.01 -18.17
C GLN A 81 -0.75 0.71 -18.80
N LYS A 82 -0.78 2.05 -18.86
CA LYS A 82 0.32 2.86 -19.42
C LYS A 82 1.58 2.94 -18.53
N TYR A 83 1.48 2.52 -17.27
CA TYR A 83 2.59 2.58 -16.30
C TYR A 83 3.24 1.21 -16.07
N VAL A 84 2.66 0.13 -16.57
CA VAL A 84 3.24 -1.22 -16.49
C VAL A 84 4.00 -1.54 -17.79
N PRO A 85 4.97 -2.48 -17.76
CA PRO A 85 5.63 -2.95 -18.97
C PRO A 85 4.63 -3.41 -20.05
N SER A 86 4.92 -3.14 -21.32
CA SER A 86 4.01 -3.40 -22.44
C SER A 86 3.69 -4.88 -22.69
N ASN A 87 4.40 -5.81 -22.05
CA ASN A 87 4.15 -7.25 -22.08
C ASN A 87 3.36 -7.74 -20.86
N GLN A 88 2.72 -6.82 -20.14
CA GLN A 88 1.89 -7.10 -18.98
C GLN A 88 0.53 -6.46 -19.17
N LYS A 89 -0.52 -7.17 -18.77
CA LYS A 89 -1.89 -6.70 -18.69
C LYS A 89 -2.30 -6.51 -17.23
N VAL A 90 -2.87 -5.37 -16.89
CA VAL A 90 -3.43 -5.12 -15.55
C VAL A 90 -4.79 -5.82 -15.42
N LEU A 91 -4.92 -6.69 -14.41
CA LEU A 91 -6.19 -7.35 -14.08
C LEU A 91 -6.93 -6.64 -12.94
N TYR A 92 -6.19 -6.10 -11.98
CA TYR A 92 -6.77 -5.45 -10.82
C TYR A 92 -5.86 -4.33 -10.32
N ALA A 93 -6.46 -3.23 -9.86
CA ALA A 93 -5.76 -2.07 -9.34
C ALA A 93 -6.49 -1.59 -8.09
N PHE A 94 -5.80 -1.60 -6.94
CA PHE A 94 -6.39 -1.27 -5.66
C PHE A 94 -5.43 -0.57 -4.70
N ALA A 95 -5.98 0.10 -3.71
CA ALA A 95 -5.24 0.65 -2.58
C ALA A 95 -6.12 0.57 -1.32
N PHE A 96 -5.53 0.82 -0.14
CA PHE A 96 -6.29 0.93 1.10
C PHE A 96 -6.22 2.34 1.65
N LYS A 97 -7.32 2.78 2.24
CA LYS A 97 -7.35 3.94 3.13
C LYS A 97 -7.82 3.47 4.48
N VAL A 98 -6.94 3.56 5.48
CA VAL A 98 -7.23 3.14 6.85
C VAL A 98 -7.16 4.37 7.73
N THR A 99 -8.28 4.74 8.34
CA THR A 99 -8.39 5.95 9.16
C THR A 99 -8.61 5.55 10.61
N ASP A 100 -7.73 5.99 11.51
CA ASP A 100 -7.95 5.93 12.96
C ASP A 100 -9.15 6.82 13.31
N LEU A 101 -10.23 6.23 13.83
CA LEU A 101 -11.45 6.96 14.16
C LEU A 101 -11.33 7.81 15.43
N THR A 102 -10.26 7.63 16.21
CA THR A 102 -9.97 8.42 17.40
C THR A 102 -9.29 9.74 17.05
N THR A 103 -8.33 9.69 16.12
CA THR A 103 -7.47 10.82 15.77
C THR A 103 -7.80 11.44 14.41
N GLY A 104 -8.54 10.73 13.55
CA GLY A 104 -8.76 11.09 12.16
C GLY A 104 -7.53 10.89 11.26
N ALA A 105 -6.41 10.37 11.79
CA ALA A 105 -5.19 10.18 11.04
C ALA A 105 -5.24 8.93 10.15
N LEU A 106 -4.51 8.97 9.03
CA LEU A 106 -4.31 7.80 8.18
C LEU A 106 -3.26 6.87 8.79
N ILE A 107 -3.56 5.57 8.80
CA ILE A 107 -2.67 4.51 9.28
C ILE A 107 -1.95 3.91 8.07
N GLY A 108 -0.64 4.14 8.00
CA GLY A 108 0.21 3.64 6.91
C GLY A 108 0.93 2.34 7.23
N LYS A 109 1.02 1.95 8.50
CA LYS A 109 1.68 0.72 8.97
C LYS A 109 0.73 -0.07 9.86
N PHE A 110 0.64 -1.37 9.61
CA PHE A 110 -0.24 -2.28 10.33
C PHE A 110 0.55 -3.05 11.41
N SER A 111 -0.09 -3.34 12.53
CA SER A 111 0.46 -4.14 13.63
C SER A 111 0.47 -5.63 13.29
N LYS A 112 -0.44 -6.09 12.43
CA LYS A 112 -0.43 -7.43 11.82
C LYS A 112 -0.77 -7.30 10.33
N PRO A 113 -0.20 -8.14 9.46
CA PRO A 113 -0.51 -8.08 8.04
C PRO A 113 -1.98 -8.46 7.78
N VAL A 114 -2.63 -7.70 6.89
CA VAL A 114 -3.89 -8.12 6.27
C VAL A 114 -3.54 -8.99 5.06
N ILE A 115 -4.36 -9.99 4.74
CA ILE A 115 -4.07 -10.88 3.61
C ILE A 115 -5.00 -10.56 2.46
N PHE A 116 -4.43 -10.09 1.35
CA PHE A 116 -5.13 -9.90 0.10
C PHE A 116 -5.17 -11.19 -0.71
N TYR A 117 -6.29 -11.43 -1.39
CA TYR A 117 -6.51 -12.52 -2.33
C TYR A 117 -7.16 -11.96 -3.60
N PHE A 118 -6.75 -12.47 -4.75
CA PHE A 118 -7.41 -12.22 -6.03
C PHE A 118 -7.46 -13.48 -6.88
N SER A 119 -8.66 -13.90 -7.28
CA SER A 119 -8.87 -15.12 -8.05
C SER A 119 -9.38 -14.83 -9.47
N SER A 120 -8.77 -15.44 -10.48
CA SER A 120 -9.20 -15.28 -11.88
C SER A 120 -8.66 -16.42 -12.73
N SER A 121 -9.37 -16.76 -13.81
CA SER A 121 -8.88 -17.72 -14.81
C SER A 121 -7.67 -17.22 -15.60
N GLN A 122 -7.40 -15.90 -15.56
CA GLN A 122 -6.22 -15.31 -16.17
C GLN A 122 -4.97 -15.39 -15.29
N ILE A 123 -5.11 -15.68 -13.98
CA ILE A 123 -3.96 -15.80 -13.09
C ILE A 123 -3.20 -17.08 -13.40
N THR A 124 -1.94 -16.92 -13.78
CA THR A 124 -0.98 -18.01 -14.00
C THR A 124 0.18 -17.87 -13.01
N SER A 125 1.11 -18.82 -13.02
CA SER A 125 2.35 -18.74 -12.23
C SER A 125 3.23 -17.53 -12.60
N GLN A 126 2.96 -16.85 -13.71
CA GLN A 126 3.67 -15.66 -14.18
C GLN A 126 2.97 -14.35 -13.79
N ALA A 127 1.84 -14.43 -13.07
CA ALA A 127 1.17 -13.24 -12.55
C ALA A 127 2.12 -12.46 -11.62
N GLN A 128 2.02 -11.13 -11.65
CA GLN A 128 2.83 -10.25 -10.82
C GLN A 128 1.96 -9.45 -9.86
N TYR A 129 2.58 -9.08 -8.75
CA TYR A 129 2.05 -8.16 -7.76
C TYR A 129 3.00 -6.96 -7.69
N LEU A 130 2.51 -5.80 -8.12
CA LEU A 130 3.31 -4.58 -8.29
C LEU A 130 2.86 -3.52 -7.30
N ASP A 131 3.81 -2.73 -6.79
CA ASP A 131 3.56 -1.57 -5.96
C ASP A 131 3.45 -0.31 -6.82
N THR A 132 2.60 0.62 -6.41
CA THR A 132 2.44 1.95 -7.03
C THR A 132 2.66 3.06 -6.02
N THR A 133 3.38 4.11 -6.40
CA THR A 133 3.62 5.29 -5.56
C THR A 133 2.65 6.44 -5.91
N PRO A 134 2.56 7.48 -5.07
CA PRO A 134 1.84 8.72 -5.42
C PRO A 134 2.36 9.45 -6.67
N SER A 135 3.60 9.19 -7.11
CA SER A 135 4.17 9.69 -8.37
C SER A 135 3.80 8.83 -9.58
N PHE A 136 2.94 7.82 -9.42
CA PHE A 136 2.56 6.84 -10.44
C PHE A 136 3.73 5.97 -10.92
N GLU A 137 4.80 5.87 -10.14
CA GLU A 137 5.86 4.89 -10.39
C GLU A 137 5.35 3.50 -10.03
N VAL A 138 5.68 2.52 -10.88
CA VAL A 138 5.32 1.13 -10.69
C VAL A 138 6.58 0.30 -10.55
N SER A 139 6.63 -0.55 -9.53
CA SER A 139 7.76 -1.46 -9.29
C SER A 139 7.27 -2.81 -8.79
N LYS A 140 8.11 -3.85 -8.88
CA LYS A 140 7.77 -5.15 -8.30
C LYS A 140 7.72 -5.03 -6.78
N ASN A 141 6.70 -5.62 -6.17
CA ASN A 141 6.69 -5.74 -4.72
C ASN A 141 7.90 -6.60 -4.28
N PRO A 142 8.66 -6.17 -3.26
CA PRO A 142 9.85 -6.89 -2.80
C PRO A 142 9.53 -8.27 -2.20
N ILE A 143 8.28 -8.48 -1.76
CA ILE A 143 7.78 -9.76 -1.28
C ILE A 143 6.95 -10.39 -2.42
N PRO A 144 7.40 -11.52 -3.00
CA PRO A 144 6.64 -12.19 -4.04
C PRO A 144 5.25 -12.62 -3.54
N PRO A 145 4.21 -12.59 -4.40
CA PRO A 145 2.93 -13.15 -4.04
C PRO A 145 2.99 -14.69 -4.00
N LYS A 146 2.09 -15.30 -3.24
CA LYS A 146 1.82 -16.74 -3.35
C LYS A 146 0.76 -16.95 -4.42
N ILE A 147 1.01 -17.86 -5.35
CA ILE A 147 0.08 -18.22 -6.43
C ILE A 147 -0.30 -19.69 -6.28
N GLU A 148 -1.60 -19.97 -6.26
CA GLU A 148 -2.17 -21.31 -6.24
C GLU A 148 -3.09 -21.48 -7.45
N ILE A 149 -2.95 -22.59 -8.18
CA ILE A 149 -3.82 -22.90 -9.32
C ILE A 149 -4.64 -24.14 -8.97
N VAL A 150 -5.96 -24.00 -8.99
CA VAL A 150 -6.91 -25.10 -8.77
C VAL A 150 -7.81 -25.21 -10.00
N GLY A 151 -7.61 -26.28 -10.78
CA GLY A 151 -8.27 -26.42 -12.07
C GLY A 151 -7.86 -25.31 -13.04
N GLN A 152 -8.83 -24.53 -13.51
CA GLN A 152 -8.61 -23.39 -14.43
C GLN A 152 -8.56 -22.03 -13.71
N ILE A 153 -8.64 -22.00 -12.38
CA ILE A 153 -8.66 -20.76 -11.61
C ILE A 153 -7.34 -20.62 -10.86
N GLY A 154 -6.67 -19.49 -11.06
CA GLY A 154 -5.52 -19.09 -10.25
C GLY A 154 -5.93 -18.10 -9.16
N THR A 155 -5.34 -18.25 -7.99
CA THR A 155 -5.48 -17.32 -6.86
C THR A 155 -4.11 -16.76 -6.51
N LEU A 156 -3.98 -15.45 -6.61
CA LEU A 156 -2.84 -14.69 -6.10
C LEU A 156 -3.16 -14.25 -4.66
N SER A 157 -2.23 -14.42 -3.74
CA SER A 157 -2.35 -13.91 -2.37
C SER A 157 -1.08 -13.20 -1.90
N HIS A 158 -1.25 -12.18 -1.06
CA HIS A 158 -0.13 -11.35 -0.58
C HIS A 158 -0.41 -10.78 0.82
N PRO A 159 0.55 -10.85 1.76
CA PRO A 159 0.45 -10.20 3.07
C PRO A 159 0.82 -8.71 2.97
N ILE A 160 -0.12 -7.85 3.33
CA ILE A 160 0.04 -6.40 3.30
C ILE A 160 0.26 -5.89 4.74
N ALA A 161 1.47 -5.40 5.01
CA ALA A 161 1.88 -4.91 6.33
C ALA A 161 1.63 -3.40 6.53
N GLY A 162 1.06 -2.71 5.54
CA GLY A 162 0.79 -1.29 5.59
C GLY A 162 0.20 -0.78 4.27
N ALA A 163 -0.26 0.47 4.27
CA ALA A 163 -0.80 1.14 3.10
C ALA A 163 -0.03 2.42 2.69
N PRO A 164 1.31 2.40 2.58
CA PRO A 164 2.06 3.53 2.03
C PRO A 164 2.05 3.56 0.49
N VAL A 165 1.56 2.50 -0.15
CA VAL A 165 1.53 2.27 -1.61
C VAL A 165 0.14 1.79 -2.05
N GLY A 166 -0.14 1.91 -3.34
CA GLY A 166 -1.19 1.14 -4.01
C GLY A 166 -0.61 -0.12 -4.66
N TRP A 167 -1.47 -0.95 -5.24
CA TRP A 167 -1.09 -2.24 -5.80
C TRP A 167 -1.78 -2.56 -7.11
N LEU A 168 -1.06 -3.27 -7.97
CA LEU A 168 -1.57 -3.83 -9.22
C LEU A 168 -1.36 -5.35 -9.23
N VAL A 169 -2.37 -6.06 -9.72
CA VAL A 169 -2.24 -7.46 -10.15
C VAL A 169 -2.13 -7.47 -11.66
N THR A 170 -1.04 -8.02 -12.19
CA THR A 170 -0.81 -8.12 -13.64
C THR A 170 -0.55 -9.55 -14.06
N VAL A 171 -0.73 -9.81 -15.36
CA VAL A 171 -0.37 -11.07 -16.00
C VAL A 171 0.35 -10.78 -17.31
N PRO A 172 1.17 -11.70 -17.85
CA PRO A 172 1.68 -11.57 -19.21
C PRO A 172 0.54 -11.41 -20.22
N GLU A 173 0.76 -10.54 -21.20
CA GLU A 173 -0.08 -10.41 -22.39
C GLU A 173 0.38 -11.33 -23.53
#